data_AF-A0A3L9ZV90-F1
#
_entry.id   AF-A0A3L9ZV90-F1
#
_cell.length_a   1.000
_cell.length_b   1.000
_cell.length_c   1.000
_cell.angle_alpha   90.00
_cell.angle_beta   90.00
_cell.angle_gamma   90.00
#
_symmetry.space_group_name_H-M   'P 1'
#
loop_
_entity.id
_entity.type
_entity.pdbx_description
1 polymer ?
#
loop_
_entity_poly.entity_id
_entity_poly.type
_entity_poly.pdbx_seq_one_letter_code
_entity_poly.pdbx_strand_id
1 'polypeptide(L)' 'MKEYKRSLNQQKIIDGMSKVYEKLIEFKKKSNSELVILKDNKIVRVKP' A
#
# COMPACT_ATOMS: atom_id res chain seq x y z
N MET A 1 7.71 -20.88 -12.66
CA MET A 1 6.68 -19.82 -12.76
C MET A 1 6.73 -19.26 -14.17
N LYS A 2 5.61 -19.22 -14.90
CA LYS A 2 5.61 -18.56 -16.22
C LYS A 2 5.70 -17.05 -15.99
N GLU A 3 6.69 -16.39 -16.56
CA GLU A 3 6.78 -14.93 -16.54
C GLU A 3 5.74 -14.35 -17.49
N TYR A 4 4.65 -13.83 -16.93
CA TYR A 4 3.68 -13.07 -17.70
C TYR A 4 4.12 -11.61 -17.76
N LYS A 5 4.52 -11.15 -18.95
CA LYS A 5 4.84 -9.75 -19.20
C LYS A 5 3.60 -8.90 -18.97
N ARG A 6 3.67 -7.95 -18.03
CA ARG A 6 2.56 -7.04 -17.70
C ARG A 6 2.27 -6.12 -18.88
N SER A 7 0.99 -5.88 -19.16
CA SER A 7 0.59 -4.84 -20.10
C SER A 7 0.86 -3.45 -19.52
N LEU A 8 0.94 -2.43 -20.38
CA LEU A 8 1.10 -1.03 -19.95
C LEU A 8 0.00 -0.58 -18.98
N ASN A 9 -1.23 -1.05 -19.18
CA ASN A 9 -2.36 -0.72 -18.31
C ASN A 9 -2.22 -1.38 -16.93
N GLN A 10 -1.78 -2.64 -16.88
CA GLN A 10 -1.50 -3.33 -15.62
C GLN A 10 -0.39 -2.62 -14.83
N GLN A 11 0.66 -2.15 -15.52
CA GLN A 11 1.73 -1.39 -14.88
C GLN A 11 1.21 -0.08 -14.26
N LYS A 12 0.42 0.71 -15.02
CA LYS A 12 -0.20 1.94 -14.51
C LYS A 12 -1.06 1.71 -13.26
N ILE A 13 -1.80 0.60 -13.20
CA ILE A 13 -2.61 0.24 -12.04
C ILE A 13 -1.73 -0.04 -10.82
N ILE A 14 -0.65 -0.81 -10.99
CA ILE A 14 0.30 -1.12 -9.90
C ILE A 14 0.98 0.15 -9.39
N ASP A 15 1.40 1.03 -10.30
CA ASP A 15 2.05 2.29 -9.95
C ASP A 15 1.06 3.21 -9.19
N GLY A 16 -0.20 3.27 -9.64
CA GLY A 16 -1.27 3.99 -8.96
C GLY A 16 -1.52 3.48 -7.55
N MET A 17 -1.60 2.15 -7.38
CA MET A 17 -1.77 1.51 -6.07
C MET A 17 -0.59 1.79 -5.13
N SER A 18 0.64 1.77 -5.65
CA SER A 18 1.85 2.07 -4.88
C SER A 18 1.81 3.52 -4.37
N LYS A 19 1.42 4.46 -5.24
CA LYS A 19 1.30 5.88 -4.88
C LYS A 19 0.19 6.15 -3.86
N VAL A 20 -0.92 5.41 -3.92
CA VAL A 20 -1.99 5.48 -2.92
C VAL A 20 -1.46 5.04 -1.54
N TYR A 21 -0.71 3.95 -1.50
CA TYR A 21 -0.13 3.44 -0.26
C TYR A 21 0.84 4.43 0.39
N GLU A 22 1.75 5.02 -0.40
CA GLU A 22 2.69 6.05 0.06
C GLU A 22 1.96 7.26 0.67
N LYS A 23 0.98 7.80 -0.07
CA LYS A 23 0.18 8.95 0.39
C LYS A 23 -0.62 8.65 1.64
N LEU A 24 -1.15 7.43 1.80
CA LEU A 24 -1.87 7.01 3.00
C LEU A 24 -0.94 7.03 4.22
N ILE A 25 0.29 6.52 4.09
CA ILE A 25 1.27 6.54 5.18
C ILE A 25 1.61 7.98 5.57
N GLU A 26 1.89 8.84 4.59
CA GLU A 26 2.18 10.25 4.85
C GLU A 26 1.03 10.95 5.58
N PHE A 27 -0.21 10.70 5.12
CA PHE A 27 -1.40 11.27 5.74
C PHE A 27 -1.56 10.81 7.20
N LYS A 28 -1.36 9.52 7.48
CA LYS A 28 -1.44 8.96 8.84
C LYS A 28 -0.38 9.56 9.77
N LYS A 29 0.85 9.73 9.28
CA LYS A 29 1.92 10.43 10.00
C LYS A 29 1.57 11.88 10.32
N LYS A 30 1.12 12.65 9.31
CA LYS A 30 0.76 14.06 9.47
C LYS A 30 -0.44 14.26 10.41
N SER A 31 -1.42 13.34 10.37
CA SER A 31 -2.61 13.39 11.22
C SER A 31 -2.41 12.77 12.60
N ASN A 32 -1.20 12.27 12.91
CA ASN A 32 -0.87 11.57 14.14
C ASN A 32 -1.87 10.44 14.48
N SER A 33 -2.38 9.75 13.44
CA SER A 33 -3.43 8.74 13.58
C SER A 33 -2.91 7.32 13.31
N GLU A 34 -3.46 6.34 14.03
CA GLU A 34 -3.06 4.94 13.90
C GLU A 34 -3.30 4.40 12.47
N LEU A 35 -2.31 3.67 11.96
CA LEU A 35 -2.42 2.86 10.75
C LEU A 35 -2.70 1.41 11.15
N VAL A 36 -3.84 0.87 10.72
CA VAL A 36 -4.23 -0.52 10.99
C VAL A 36 -3.98 -1.35 9.74
N ILE A 37 -3.18 -2.41 9.86
CA ILE A 37 -2.84 -3.32 8.76
C ILE A 37 -3.14 -4.77 9.14
N LEU A 38 -3.40 -5.61 8.14
CA LEU A 38 -3.41 -7.05 8.31
C LEU A 38 -2.00 -7.57 7.99
N LYS A 39 -1.32 -8.16 8.97
CA LYS A 39 0.00 -8.76 8.82
C LYS A 39 -0.03 -10.16 9.45
N ASP A 40 0.41 -11.16 8.70
CA ASP A 40 0.45 -12.56 9.17
C ASP A 40 -0.92 -13.04 9.70
N ASN A 41 -1.99 -12.68 8.98
CA ASN A 41 -3.39 -12.94 9.35
C ASN A 41 -3.82 -12.34 10.71
N LYS A 42 -3.09 -11.35 11.22
CA LYS A 42 -3.38 -10.63 12.46
C LYS A 42 -3.55 -9.14 12.17
N ILE A 43 -4.44 -8.51 12.93
CA ILE A 43 -4.62 -7.06 12.89
C ILE A 43 -3.49 -6.43 13.71
N VAL A 44 -2.69 -5.58 13.07
CA VAL A 44 -1.58 -4.85 13.68
C VAL A 44 -1.86 -3.35 13.58
N ARG A 45 -1.67 -2.63 14.69
CA ARG A 45 -1.80 -1.17 14.75
C ARG A 45 -0.41 -0.57 14.83
N VAL A 46 -0.10 0.34 13.92
CA VAL A 46 1.16 1.08 13.84
C VAL A 46 0.86 2.52 14.21
N LYS A 47 1.46 2.98 15.32
CA LYS A 47 1.46 4.39 15.69
C LYS A 47 2.49 5.13 14.82
N PRO A 48 2.16 6.34 14.35
CA PRO A 48 3.06 7.13 13.50
C PRO A 48 4.36 7.55 14.19
#